data_AF-A0A3D2Z954-F1
#
_entry.id   AF-A0A3D2Z954-F1
#
_cell.length_a   1.000
_cell.length_b   1.000
_cell.length_c   1.000
_cell.angle_alpha   90.00
_cell.angle_beta   90.00
_cell.angle_gamma   90.00
#
_symmetry.space_group_name_H-M   'P 1'
#
loop_
_entity.id
_entity.type
_entity.pdbx_description
1 polymer ?
#
loop_
_entity_poly.entity_id
_entity_poly.type
_entity_poly.pdbx_seq_one_letter_code
_entity_poly.pdbx_strand_id
1 'polypeptide(L)'
;MKITLSHVLRGPVTSQYPLERIEMTQAYRNVIRLIEIEEIGSHDCIDCQACVRVCPSDCIKVEGERPEGMRKRRATLFEVEFALCSECGLCIDVCPTDTLGYSREYDQAGYKRDDFLYDLLDEWRDMEEDVREKLVAEEAVKAAAKKA
;
A
#
# COMPACT_ATOMS: atom_id res chain seq x y z
N MET A 1 -1.12 12.00 -51.01
CA MET A 1 -0.98 10.82 -50.12
C MET A 1 0.47 10.52 -49.66
N LYS A 2 1.44 11.44 -49.85
CA LYS A 2 2.86 11.23 -49.44
C LYS A 2 3.03 10.87 -47.96
N ILE A 3 2.28 11.56 -47.09
CA ILE A 3 2.33 11.36 -45.63
C ILE A 3 1.78 9.98 -45.27
N THR A 4 0.58 9.62 -45.75
CA THR A 4 -0.04 8.32 -45.51
C THR A 4 0.86 7.16 -45.95
N LEU A 5 1.47 7.24 -47.14
CA LEU A 5 2.37 6.20 -47.65
C LEU A 5 3.63 6.06 -46.78
N SER A 6 4.11 7.15 -46.17
CA SER A 6 5.23 7.10 -45.23
C SER A 6 4.90 6.36 -43.92
N HIS A 7 3.64 6.34 -43.51
CA HIS A 7 3.19 5.62 -42.31
C HIS A 7 2.96 4.12 -42.56
N VAL A 8 2.58 3.73 -43.78
CA VAL A 8 2.43 2.31 -44.17
C VAL A 8 3.75 1.54 -44.07
N LEU A 9 4.88 2.21 -44.32
CA LEU A 9 6.22 1.61 -44.23
C LEU A 9 6.83 1.61 -42.82
N ARG A 10 6.15 2.20 -41.83
CA ARG A 10 6.61 2.17 -40.42
C ARG A 10 6.07 0.92 -39.74
N GLY A 11 6.87 0.32 -38.85
CA GLY A 11 6.42 -0.79 -38.01
C GLY A 11 5.34 -0.36 -37.01
N PRO A 12 4.57 -1.33 -36.47
CA PRO A 12 3.56 -1.05 -35.45
C PRO A 12 4.22 -0.56 -34.15
N VAL A 13 3.60 0.43 -33.51
CA VAL A 13 3.99 0.97 -32.18
C VAL A 13 3.09 0.42 -31.06
N THR A 14 2.30 -0.62 -31.38
CA THR A 14 1.31 -1.23 -30.49
C THR A 14 1.95 -2.29 -29.59
N SER A 15 1.55 -2.35 -28.32
CA SER A 15 1.81 -3.47 -27.42
C SER A 15 0.68 -4.49 -27.54
N GLN A 16 0.99 -5.79 -27.64
CA GLN A 16 -0.04 -6.83 -27.68
C GLN A 16 -0.58 -7.16 -26.28
N TYR A 17 -1.42 -6.29 -25.73
CA TYR A 17 -2.11 -6.58 -24.46
C TYR A 17 -3.09 -7.77 -24.62
N PRO A 18 -3.16 -8.75 -23.69
CA PRO A 18 -2.46 -8.82 -22.39
C PRO A 18 -1.12 -9.60 -22.40
N LEU A 19 -0.67 -10.08 -23.56
CA LEU A 19 0.57 -10.89 -23.70
C LEU A 19 1.84 -10.07 -23.44
N GLU A 20 1.85 -8.81 -23.88
CA GLU A 20 2.91 -7.84 -23.66
C GLU A 20 2.42 -6.78 -22.67
N ARG A 21 3.08 -6.70 -21.50
CA ARG A 21 2.79 -5.71 -20.46
C ARG A 21 3.79 -4.57 -20.53
N ILE A 22 3.29 -3.36 -20.33
CA ILE A 22 4.12 -2.16 -20.22
C ILE A 22 4.66 -2.06 -18.80
N GLU A 23 5.96 -1.85 -18.66
CA GLU A 23 6.58 -1.54 -17.38
C GLU A 23 6.28 -0.10 -16.98
N MET A 24 5.59 0.06 -15.85
CA MET A 24 5.26 1.38 -15.32
C MET A 24 6.47 2.03 -14.65
N THR A 25 6.57 3.35 -14.78
CA THR A 25 7.62 4.12 -14.11
C THR A 25 7.49 4.05 -12.59
N GLN A 26 8.56 4.36 -11.86
CA GLN A 26 8.50 4.44 -10.39
C GLN A 26 7.53 5.49 -9.86
N ALA A 27 7.22 6.53 -10.64
CA ALA A 27 6.28 7.58 -10.29
C ALA A 27 4.81 7.21 -10.59
N TYR A 28 4.56 6.02 -11.14
CA TYR A 28 3.22 5.54 -11.41
C TYR A 28 2.43 5.43 -10.11
N ARG A 29 1.19 5.93 -10.15
CA ARG A 29 0.27 5.96 -9.01
C ARG A 29 -0.89 5.03 -9.34
N ASN A 30 -1.30 4.28 -8.33
CA ASN A 30 -2.47 3.42 -8.35
C ASN A 30 -3.03 3.31 -6.91
N VAL A 31 -3.83 2.31 -6.60
CA VAL A 31 -4.21 1.93 -5.24
C VAL A 31 -2.98 1.88 -4.35
N ILE A 32 -3.15 2.36 -3.14
CA ILE A 32 -2.12 2.27 -2.12
C ILE A 32 -2.03 0.85 -1.59
N ARG A 33 -0.84 0.43 -1.19
CA ARG A 33 -0.55 -0.84 -0.53
C ARG A 33 0.35 -0.62 0.67
N LEU A 34 0.33 -1.56 1.61
CA LEU A 34 1.34 -1.62 2.65
C LEU A 34 2.62 -2.22 2.09
N ILE A 35 3.75 -1.55 2.31
CA ILE A 35 5.06 -2.04 1.91
C ILE A 35 5.73 -2.79 3.07
N GLU A 36 6.60 -3.74 2.74
CA GLU A 36 7.44 -4.40 3.71
C GLU A 36 8.49 -3.43 4.26
N ILE A 37 8.60 -3.35 5.58
CA ILE A 37 9.72 -2.70 6.25
C ILE A 37 10.72 -3.79 6.64
N GLU A 38 11.92 -3.77 6.04
CA GLU A 38 12.95 -4.82 6.19
C GLU A 38 13.30 -5.12 7.65
N GLU A 39 13.30 -4.09 8.51
CA GLU A 39 13.59 -4.24 9.95
C GLU A 39 12.56 -5.10 10.69
N ILE A 40 11.31 -5.10 10.22
CA ILE A 40 10.16 -5.74 10.87
C ILE A 40 9.74 -7.02 10.11
N GLY A 41 10.00 -7.08 8.79
CA GLY A 41 9.47 -8.11 7.89
C GLY A 41 7.96 -7.98 7.68
N SER A 42 7.41 -6.78 7.89
CA SER A 42 5.98 -6.48 7.81
C SER A 42 5.76 -4.96 7.71
N HIS A 43 4.50 -4.53 7.69
CA HIS A 43 4.12 -3.12 7.78
C HIS A 43 4.44 -2.50 9.16
N ASP A 44 4.63 -1.18 9.20
CA ASP A 44 4.77 -0.38 10.44
C ASP A 44 3.59 0.61 10.62
N CYS A 45 2.38 0.22 10.23
CA CYS A 45 1.20 1.06 10.45
C CYS A 45 0.86 1.15 11.96
N ILE A 46 0.91 2.36 12.50
CA ILE A 46 0.71 2.66 13.93
C ILE A 46 -0.66 3.26 14.29
N ASP A 47 -1.66 3.17 13.40
CA ASP A 47 -3.00 3.75 13.63
C ASP A 47 -2.94 5.25 14.05
N CYS A 48 -2.11 6.05 13.37
CA CYS A 48 -1.95 7.48 13.67
C CYS A 48 -3.08 8.37 13.10
N GLN A 49 -3.94 7.79 12.24
CA GLN A 49 -5.05 8.45 11.55
C GLN A 49 -4.63 9.64 10.66
N ALA A 50 -3.35 9.77 10.31
CA ALA A 50 -2.87 10.86 9.43
C ALA A 50 -3.39 10.70 8.00
N CYS A 51 -3.31 9.49 7.44
CA CYS A 51 -3.82 9.17 6.10
C CYS A 51 -5.33 9.36 5.99
N VAL A 52 -6.09 9.01 7.02
CA VAL A 52 -7.55 9.18 7.07
C VAL A 52 -7.90 10.67 7.03
N ARG A 53 -7.26 11.49 7.88
CA ARG A 53 -7.54 12.94 7.95
C ARG A 53 -7.16 13.73 6.71
N VAL A 54 -6.15 13.29 5.95
CA VAL A 54 -5.69 14.00 4.75
C VAL A 54 -6.45 13.57 3.50
N CYS A 55 -7.17 12.43 3.54
CA CYS A 55 -7.83 11.89 2.37
C CYS A 55 -8.94 12.85 1.90
N PRO A 56 -8.88 13.38 0.67
CA PRO A 56 -9.91 14.30 0.17
C PRO A 56 -11.25 13.62 -0.13
N SER A 57 -11.25 12.29 -0.28
CA SER A 57 -12.43 11.48 -0.59
C SER A 57 -12.98 10.72 0.62
N ASP A 58 -12.34 10.83 1.79
CA ASP A 58 -12.69 10.07 3.01
C ASP A 58 -12.83 8.54 2.77
N CYS A 59 -12.01 7.97 1.88
CA CYS A 59 -12.14 6.57 1.44
C CYS A 59 -11.30 5.56 2.25
N ILE A 60 -10.60 6.01 3.29
CA ILE A 60 -9.68 5.20 4.09
C ILE A 60 -10.27 4.99 5.48
N LYS A 61 -10.30 3.74 5.94
CA LYS A 61 -10.67 3.38 7.31
C LYS A 61 -9.54 2.59 7.95
N VAL A 62 -9.05 3.06 9.09
CA VAL A 62 -8.00 2.40 9.85
C VAL A 62 -8.48 2.16 11.27
N GLU A 63 -8.29 0.94 11.77
CA GLU A 63 -8.45 0.61 13.17
C GLU A 63 -7.18 -0.07 13.64
N GLY A 64 -6.80 0.18 14.90
CA GLY A 64 -5.63 -0.45 15.48
C GLY A 64 -5.80 -0.71 16.97
N GLU A 65 -5.06 -1.71 17.43
CA GLU A 65 -4.98 -2.07 18.84
C GLU A 65 -3.57 -1.79 19.36
N ARG A 66 -3.42 -1.71 20.69
CA ARG A 66 -2.11 -1.70 21.32
C ARG A 66 -1.89 -3.08 21.94
N PRO A 67 -1.08 -3.95 21.32
CA PRO A 67 -0.76 -5.25 21.88
C PRO A 67 -0.11 -5.11 23.27
N GLU A 68 -0.35 -6.08 24.14
CA GLU A 68 0.34 -6.14 25.42
C GLU A 68 1.85 -6.31 25.20
N GLY A 69 2.65 -5.53 25.94
CA GLY A 69 4.11 -5.54 25.77
C GLY A 69 4.64 -4.67 24.63
N MET A 70 3.77 -4.07 23.81
CA MET A 70 4.15 -3.05 22.83
C MET A 70 3.80 -1.62 23.27
N ARG A 71 4.68 -0.67 22.93
CA ARG A 71 4.47 0.76 23.15
C ARG A 71 3.67 1.39 22.02
N LYS A 72 3.90 0.97 20.78
CA LYS A 72 3.19 1.45 19.59
C LYS A 72 1.85 0.72 19.43
N ARG A 73 0.85 1.39 18.84
CA ARG A 73 -0.32 0.72 18.28
C ARG A 73 0.06 0.01 16.99
N ARG A 74 -0.73 -0.98 16.60
CA ARG A 74 -0.60 -1.70 15.33
C ARG A 74 -1.96 -1.82 14.67
N ALA A 75 -2.03 -1.57 13.37
CA ALA A 75 -3.28 -1.65 12.64
C ALA A 75 -3.83 -3.09 12.63
N THR A 76 -5.12 -3.23 12.90
CA THR A 76 -5.89 -4.48 12.84
C THR A 76 -6.86 -4.48 11.66
N LEU A 77 -7.20 -3.30 11.16
CA LEU A 77 -7.99 -3.09 9.96
C LEU A 77 -7.38 -1.93 9.17
N PHE A 78 -7.19 -2.12 7.88
CA PHE A 78 -6.82 -1.03 6.97
C PHE A 78 -7.59 -1.20 5.66
N GLU A 79 -8.77 -0.58 5.60
CA GLU A 79 -9.63 -0.62 4.43
C GLU A 79 -9.47 0.63 3.58
N VAL A 80 -9.44 0.44 2.26
CA VAL A 80 -9.44 1.50 1.26
C VAL A 80 -10.51 1.20 0.22
N GLU A 81 -11.48 2.09 0.10
CA GLU A 81 -12.46 2.04 -0.98
C GLU A 81 -11.86 2.68 -2.23
N PHE A 82 -11.34 1.85 -3.13
CA PHE A 82 -10.67 2.31 -4.34
C PHE A 82 -11.61 2.99 -5.33
N ALA A 83 -12.90 2.63 -5.37
CA ALA A 83 -13.86 3.30 -6.24
C ALA A 83 -14.07 4.80 -5.89
N LEU A 84 -13.61 5.25 -4.72
CA LEU A 84 -13.63 6.65 -4.29
C LEU A 84 -12.24 7.30 -4.27
N CYS A 85 -11.18 6.51 -4.40
CA CYS A 85 -9.81 6.98 -4.33
C CYS A 85 -9.46 7.83 -5.57
N SER A 86 -8.85 8.99 -5.36
CA SER A 86 -8.39 9.87 -6.45
C SER A 86 -6.92 9.65 -6.82
N GLU A 87 -6.25 8.65 -6.21
CA GLU A 87 -4.84 8.31 -6.43
C GLU A 87 -3.87 9.51 -6.28
N CYS A 88 -4.23 10.46 -5.40
CA CYS A 88 -3.51 11.73 -5.26
C CYS A 88 -2.17 11.62 -4.52
N GLY A 89 -2.00 10.61 -3.66
CA GLY A 89 -0.76 10.38 -2.91
C GLY A 89 -0.62 11.05 -1.57
N LEU A 90 -1.58 11.89 -1.18
CA LEU A 90 -1.48 12.66 0.06
C LEU A 90 -1.32 11.77 1.30
N CYS A 91 -1.94 10.59 1.30
CA CYS A 91 -1.83 9.62 2.39
C CYS A 91 -0.41 9.04 2.56
N ILE A 92 0.35 8.91 1.47
CA ILE A 92 1.74 8.44 1.50
C ILE A 92 2.62 9.55 2.08
N ASP A 93 2.47 10.78 1.59
CA ASP A 93 3.31 11.92 2.00
C ASP A 93 3.19 12.27 3.50
N VAL A 94 2.03 11.99 4.12
CA VAL A 94 1.79 12.27 5.55
C VAL A 94 2.07 11.08 6.46
N CYS A 95 2.41 9.90 5.91
CA CYS A 95 2.60 8.70 6.70
C CYS A 95 3.88 8.82 7.55
N PRO A 96 3.81 8.83 8.89
CA PRO A 96 4.99 9.05 9.73
C PRO A 96 5.94 7.85 9.78
N THR A 97 5.50 6.69 9.29
CA THR A 97 6.26 5.43 9.29
C THR A 97 6.63 4.97 7.88
N ASP A 98 6.28 5.77 6.86
CA ASP A 98 6.52 5.45 5.44
C ASP A 98 6.02 4.06 5.01
N THR A 99 5.03 3.49 5.72
CA THR A 99 4.55 2.13 5.47
C THR A 99 3.63 2.01 4.25
N LEU A 100 3.21 3.14 3.66
CA LEU A 100 2.33 3.18 2.50
C LEU A 100 3.13 3.40 1.22
N GLY A 101 2.82 2.64 0.18
CA GLY A 101 3.36 2.82 -1.17
C GLY A 101 2.27 2.64 -2.22
N TYR A 102 2.61 2.92 -3.48
CA TYR A 102 1.71 2.64 -4.61
C TYR A 102 1.85 1.20 -5.09
N SER A 103 0.72 0.57 -5.42
CA SER A 103 0.74 -0.63 -6.25
C SER A 103 1.25 -0.30 -7.65
N ARG A 104 1.95 -1.26 -8.27
CA ARG A 104 2.40 -1.16 -9.66
C ARG A 104 1.44 -1.87 -10.62
N GLU A 105 0.38 -2.47 -10.09
CA GLU A 105 -0.64 -3.15 -10.87
C GLU A 105 -1.67 -2.15 -11.36
N TYR A 106 -1.80 -2.02 -12.68
CA TYR A 106 -2.74 -1.09 -13.32
C TYR A 106 -4.08 -1.73 -13.71
N ASP A 107 -4.17 -3.06 -13.67
CA ASP A 107 -5.33 -3.83 -14.14
C ASP A 107 -6.33 -4.14 -13.02
N GLN A 108 -6.78 -3.11 -12.31
CA GLN A 108 -7.79 -3.26 -11.25
C GLN A 108 -9.19 -3.05 -11.82
N ALA A 109 -9.76 -4.14 -12.34
CA ALA A 109 -11.13 -4.18 -12.85
C ALA A 109 -11.98 -5.13 -12.00
N GLY A 110 -13.10 -4.63 -11.50
CA GLY A 110 -14.12 -5.38 -10.77
C GLY A 110 -15.47 -5.33 -11.49
N TYR A 111 -16.36 -6.28 -11.19
CA TYR A 111 -17.72 -6.31 -11.73
C TYR A 111 -18.74 -5.69 -10.77
N LYS A 112 -18.42 -5.69 -9.47
CA LYS A 112 -19.24 -5.15 -8.39
C LYS A 112 -18.50 -4.05 -7.67
N ARG A 113 -19.25 -3.21 -6.96
CA ARG A 113 -18.66 -2.17 -6.12
C ARG A 113 -17.78 -2.75 -5.02
N ASP A 114 -18.25 -3.82 -4.39
CA ASP A 114 -17.55 -4.46 -3.27
C ASP A 114 -16.18 -5.05 -3.67
N ASP A 115 -15.95 -5.30 -4.97
CA ASP A 115 -14.65 -5.75 -5.48
C ASP A 115 -13.55 -4.66 -5.36
N PHE A 116 -13.94 -3.40 -5.09
CA PHE A 116 -13.04 -2.25 -4.95
C PHE A 116 -12.81 -1.84 -3.48
N LEU A 117 -13.36 -2.60 -2.53
CA LEU A 117 -13.04 -2.43 -1.12
C LEU A 117 -11.85 -3.31 -0.78
N TYR A 118 -10.68 -2.69 -0.66
CA TYR A 118 -9.43 -3.40 -0.37
C TYR A 118 -9.12 -3.37 1.12
N ASP A 119 -8.90 -4.54 1.71
CA ASP A 119 -8.22 -4.65 3.00
C ASP A 119 -6.72 -4.81 2.76
N LEU A 120 -5.94 -3.76 3.04
CA LEU A 120 -4.50 -3.75 2.79
C LEU A 120 -3.74 -4.68 3.74
N LEU A 121 -4.36 -5.11 4.84
CA LEU A 121 -3.73 -6.03 5.78
C LEU A 121 -3.83 -7.48 5.35
N ASP A 122 -4.67 -7.82 4.36
CA ASP A 122 -4.94 -9.21 3.96
C ASP A 122 -3.65 -9.97 3.60
N GLU A 123 -2.73 -9.34 2.86
CA GLU A 123 -1.40 -9.90 2.52
C GLU A 123 -0.52 -10.20 3.75
N TRP A 124 -0.79 -9.58 4.90
CA TRP A 124 0.05 -9.62 6.09
C TRP A 124 -0.54 -10.46 7.23
N ARG A 125 -1.82 -10.83 7.15
CA ARG A 125 -2.57 -11.49 8.24
C ARG A 125 -1.89 -12.75 8.75
N ASP A 126 -1.35 -13.57 7.86
CA ASP A 126 -0.74 -14.86 8.22
C ASP A 126 0.57 -14.69 9.00
N MET A 127 1.32 -13.62 8.75
CA MET A 127 2.63 -13.36 9.38
C MET A 127 2.54 -12.46 10.61
N GLU A 128 1.35 -11.92 10.88
CA GLU A 128 1.14 -10.87 11.87
C GLU A 128 1.43 -11.34 13.30
N GLU A 129 1.14 -12.60 13.63
CA GLU A 129 1.42 -13.17 14.96
C GLU A 129 2.92 -13.30 15.21
N ASP A 130 3.67 -13.89 14.27
CA ASP A 130 5.13 -14.03 14.35
C ASP A 130 5.83 -12.67 14.46
N VAL A 131 5.36 -11.68 13.71
CA VAL A 131 5.90 -10.32 13.74
C VAL A 131 5.61 -9.66 15.09
N ARG A 132 4.42 -9.86 15.66
CA ARG A 132 4.08 -9.33 16.99
C ARG A 132 4.99 -9.89 18.06
N GLU A 133 5.27 -11.19 18.05
CA GLU A 133 6.17 -11.81 19.02
C GLU A 133 7.59 -11.22 18.94
N LYS A 134 8.12 -11.04 17.72
CA LYS A 134 9.43 -10.42 17.49
C LYS A 134 9.49 -8.99 18.02
N LEU A 135 8.47 -8.19 17.73
CA LEU A 135 8.40 -6.79 18.17
C LEU A 135 8.32 -6.68 19.70
N VAL A 136 7.53 -7.53 20.36
CA VAL A 136 7.48 -7.57 21.84
C VAL A 136 8.82 -7.96 22.43
N ALA A 137 9.51 -8.96 21.86
CA ALA A 137 10.83 -9.37 22.32
C ALA A 137 11.87 -8.25 22.16
N GLU A 138 11.87 -7.55 21.02
CA GLU A 138 12.74 -6.39 20.82
C GLU A 138 12.47 -5.25 21.80
N GLU A 139 11.19 -4.93 22.05
CA GLU A 139 10.82 -3.90 23.00
C GLU A 139 11.24 -4.27 24.43
N ALA A 140 11.14 -5.55 24.81
CA ALA A 140 11.63 -6.05 26.10
C ALA A 140 13.16 -5.88 26.23
N VAL A 141 13.91 -6.19 25.16
CA VAL A 141 15.38 -5.97 25.12
C VAL A 141 15.71 -4.48 25.23
N LYS A 142 15.03 -3.61 24.46
CA LYS A 142 15.20 -2.15 24.51
C LYS A 142 14.84 -1.59 25.90
N ALA A 143 13.82 -2.13 26.56
CA ALA A 143 13.42 -1.74 27.92
C ALA A 143 14.44 -2.18 28.99
N ALA A 144 15.04 -3.37 28.84
CA ALA A 144 16.11 -3.85 29.72
C ALA A 144 17.38 -3.01 29.57
N ALA A 145 17.77 -2.67 28.34
CA ALA A 145 18.94 -1.83 28.06
C ALA A 145 18.81 -0.40 28.63
N LYS A 146 17.59 0.16 28.69
CA LYS A 146 17.36 1.50 29.27
C LYS A 146 17.37 1.52 30.80
N LYS A 147 17.26 0.35 31.46
CA LYS A 147 17.28 0.22 32.93
C LYS A 147 18.68 -0.10 33.48
N ALA A 148 19.63 -0.44 32.61
CA ALA A 148 21.06 -0.58 32.95
C ALA A 148 21.78 0.77 32.82
#